data_AF-A0A4Q4D2X5-F1
#
_entry.id   AF-A0A4Q4D2X5-F1
#
_cell.length_a   1.000
_cell.length_b   1.000
_cell.length_c   1.000
_cell.angle_alpha   90.00
_cell.angle_beta   90.00
_cell.angle_gamma   90.00
#
_symmetry.space_group_name_H-M   'P 1'
#
loop_
_entity.id
_entity.type
_entity.pdbx_description
1 polymer ?
#
loop_
_entity_poly.entity_id
_entity_poly.type
_entity_poly.pdbx_seq_one_letter_code
_entity_poly.pdbx_strand_id
1 'polypeptide(L)'
;QLASILGRSPSTQEVAEAVGMTLSEIAQNDEDIARAQVLSLQGAQDASLDDVLPSAGPTPEQLIEHRERLAYLVEAVAELPERLRIVVSDYFLEERPMAEIAAELGVTESRVSQMRAEALVLLRDAMNHELDPTLLQAHARPNGSASRRREAYFAAVASRHAASIRRPAMRALDETA
;
A
#
# COMPACT_ATOMS: atom_id res chain seq x y z
N GLN A 1 51.32 10.47 1.47
CA GLN A 1 52.57 10.63 0.67
C GLN A 1 52.53 11.86 -0.22
N LEU A 2 51.50 12.07 -1.07
CA LEU A 2 51.40 13.30 -1.90
C LEU A 2 51.46 14.62 -1.13
N ALA A 3 50.77 14.74 0.00
CA ALA A 3 50.80 15.96 0.81
C ALA A 3 52.21 16.34 1.30
N SER A 4 53.06 15.34 1.56
CA SER A 4 54.46 15.54 1.96
C SER A 4 55.36 15.92 0.79
N ILE A 5 55.00 15.56 -0.44
CA ILE A 5 55.76 15.86 -1.66
C ILE A 5 55.38 17.25 -2.20
N LEU A 6 54.08 17.60 -2.13
CA LEU A 6 53.55 18.86 -2.64
C LEU A 6 53.63 20.01 -1.63
N GLY A 7 53.87 19.72 -0.35
CA GLY A 7 53.91 20.73 0.73
C GLY A 7 52.56 21.41 1.01
N ARG A 8 51.47 20.90 0.41
CA ARG A 8 50.08 21.35 0.56
C ARG A 8 49.14 20.15 0.50
N SER A 9 47.88 20.34 0.87
CA SER A 9 46.85 19.33 0.63
C SER A 9 46.70 19.08 -0.89
N PRO A 10 46.82 17.82 -1.35
CA PRO A 10 46.62 17.47 -2.75
C PRO A 10 45.17 17.65 -3.15
N SER A 11 44.93 18.09 -4.38
CA SER A 11 43.59 18.16 -4.98
C SER A 11 43.08 16.75 -5.33
N THR A 12 41.76 16.60 -5.44
CA THR A 12 41.11 15.34 -5.82
C THR A 12 41.64 14.81 -7.16
N GLN A 13 42.01 15.70 -8.08
CA GLN A 13 42.61 15.34 -9.37
C GLN A 13 44.03 14.78 -9.22
N GLU A 14 44.87 15.40 -8.37
CA GLU A 14 46.22 14.90 -8.08
C GLU A 14 46.18 13.54 -7.35
N VAL A 15 45.13 13.28 -6.56
CA VAL A 15 44.89 11.97 -5.91
C VAL A 15 44.44 10.92 -6.94
N ALA A 16 43.50 11.27 -7.82
CA ALA A 16 43.04 10.41 -8.92
C ALA A 16 44.19 9.93 -9.80
N GLU A 17 45.01 10.87 -10.27
CA GLU A 17 46.17 10.58 -11.13
C GLU A 17 47.20 9.70 -10.43
N ALA A 18 47.46 9.91 -9.14
CA ALA A 18 48.46 9.15 -8.41
C ALA A 18 48.01 7.73 -8.03
N VAL A 19 46.71 7.51 -7.85
CA VAL A 19 46.13 6.20 -7.48
C VAL A 19 45.66 5.42 -8.73
N GLY A 20 45.64 6.06 -9.90
CA GLY A 20 45.18 5.46 -11.15
C GLY A 20 43.67 5.28 -11.22
N MET A 21 42.93 6.13 -10.50
CA MET A 21 41.46 6.15 -10.45
C MET A 21 40.92 7.36 -11.20
N THR A 22 39.68 7.26 -11.67
CA THR A 22 38.92 8.41 -12.18
C THR A 22 38.35 9.25 -11.04
N LEU A 23 38.01 10.51 -11.33
CA LEU A 23 37.34 11.38 -10.35
C LEU A 23 36.00 10.83 -9.87
N SER A 24 35.28 10.12 -10.75
CA SER A 24 34.01 9.48 -10.40
C SER A 24 34.21 8.33 -9.43
N GLU A 25 35.27 7.53 -9.61
CA GLU A 25 35.58 6.42 -8.70
C GLU A 25 36.00 6.94 -7.32
N ILE A 26 36.76 8.04 -7.25
CA ILE A 26 37.08 8.68 -5.96
C ILE A 26 35.80 9.16 -5.27
N ALA A 27 34.91 9.86 -5.99
CA ALA A 27 33.66 10.34 -5.42
C ALA A 27 32.77 9.20 -4.90
N GLN A 28 32.65 8.10 -5.65
CA GLN A 28 31.90 6.92 -5.21
C GLN A 28 32.52 6.27 -3.97
N ASN A 29 33.84 6.17 -3.93
CA ASN A 29 34.55 5.56 -2.80
C ASN A 29 34.43 6.43 -1.54
N ASP A 30 34.49 7.76 -1.67
CA ASP A 30 34.24 8.70 -0.57
C ASP A 30 32.80 8.58 -0.04
N GLU A 31 31.82 8.44 -0.95
CA GLU A 31 30.44 8.16 -0.56
C GLU A 31 30.27 6.80 0.14
N ASP A 32 30.95 5.75 -0.34
CA ASP A 32 30.92 4.43 0.28
C ASP A 32 31.50 4.46 1.70
N ILE A 33 32.60 5.19 1.88
CA ILE A 33 33.21 5.40 3.21
C ILE A 33 32.25 6.19 4.11
N ALA A 34 31.59 7.23 3.60
CA ALA A 34 30.60 7.99 4.36
C ALA A 34 29.40 7.11 4.76
N ARG A 35 28.92 6.23 3.87
CA ARG A 35 27.85 5.26 4.16
C ARG A 35 28.27 4.20 5.18
N ALA A 36 29.54 3.80 5.19
CA ALA A 36 30.07 2.80 6.12
C ALA A 36 30.32 3.34 7.54
N GLN A 37 30.30 4.67 7.72
CA GLN A 37 30.44 5.27 9.05
C GLN A 37 29.14 5.15 9.84
N VAL A 38 29.17 4.29 10.87
CA VAL A 38 28.08 4.18 11.85
C VAL A 38 28.27 5.26 12.91
N LEU A 39 27.41 6.29 12.87
CA LEU A 39 27.38 7.36 13.86
C LEU A 39 26.41 7.01 15.00
N SER A 40 26.77 7.37 16.23
CA SER A 40 25.87 7.25 17.38
C SER A 40 24.76 8.31 17.29
N LEU A 41 23.50 7.90 17.41
CA LEU A 41 22.33 8.80 17.35
C LEU A 41 22.32 9.85 18.48
N GLN A 42 22.98 9.55 19.59
CA GLN A 42 23.13 10.43 20.76
C GLN A 42 24.47 11.17 20.79
N GLY A 43 25.30 11.05 19.74
CA GLY A 43 26.66 11.60 19.72
C GLY A 43 26.77 13.09 19.36
N ALA A 44 25.68 13.73 18.96
CA ALA A 44 25.66 15.13 18.54
C ALA A 44 25.43 16.06 19.74
N GLN A 45 26.26 17.11 19.84
CA GLN A 45 26.33 17.99 21.03
C GLN A 45 25.16 18.98 21.14
N ASP A 46 24.50 19.31 20.02
CA ASP A 46 23.48 20.37 19.95
C ASP A 46 22.03 19.85 19.77
N ALA A 47 21.86 18.63 19.23
CA ALA A 47 20.57 17.94 19.13
C ALA A 47 20.83 16.44 18.90
N SER A 48 20.07 15.55 19.54
CA SER A 48 20.17 14.13 19.23
C SER A 48 19.75 13.92 17.77
N LEU A 49 20.53 13.18 16.99
CA LEU A 49 20.17 12.88 15.60
C LEU A 49 18.81 12.19 15.50
N ASP A 50 18.38 11.51 16.57
CA ASP A 50 17.08 10.87 16.71
C ASP A 50 15.89 11.86 16.61
N ASP A 51 16.05 13.12 17.03
CA ASP A 51 14.98 14.13 16.98
C ASP A 51 14.76 14.71 15.58
N VAL A 52 15.76 14.57 14.69
CA VAL A 52 15.75 15.14 13.34
C VAL A 52 15.48 14.07 12.28
N LEU A 53 15.76 12.81 12.61
CA LEU A 53 15.53 11.70 11.70
C LEU A 53 14.02 11.42 11.58
N PRO A 54 13.45 11.46 10.36
CA PRO A 54 12.07 11.06 10.18
C PRO A 54 11.92 9.58 10.53
N SER A 55 10.88 9.26 11.29
CA SER A 55 10.47 7.87 11.49
C SER A 55 10.16 7.23 10.14
N ALA A 56 10.65 6.00 9.93
CA ALA A 56 10.36 5.21 8.74
C ALA A 56 8.94 4.60 8.74
N GLY A 57 8.20 4.75 9.85
CA GLY A 57 6.85 4.23 10.01
C GLY A 57 5.76 5.15 9.42
N PRO A 58 4.54 4.61 9.23
CA PRO A 58 3.41 5.41 8.78
C PRO A 58 3.04 6.49 9.81
N THR A 59 2.59 7.64 9.33
CA THR A 59 2.10 8.71 10.21
C THR A 59 0.76 8.32 10.86
N PRO A 60 0.36 8.96 11.97
CA PRO A 60 -0.96 8.73 12.58
C PRO A 60 -2.11 8.91 11.60
N GLU A 61 -2.02 9.90 10.71
CA GLU A 61 -3.02 10.16 9.67
C GLU A 61 -3.09 8.99 8.68
N GLN A 62 -1.93 8.49 8.23
CA GLN A 62 -1.86 7.33 7.32
C GLN A 62 -2.43 6.06 7.97
N LEU A 63 -2.23 5.87 9.28
CA LEU A 63 -2.81 4.75 10.02
C LEU A 63 -4.33 4.83 10.11
N ILE A 64 -4.88 6.02 10.37
CA ILE A 64 -6.32 6.24 10.42
C ILE A 64 -6.93 6.04 9.03
N GLU A 65 -6.34 6.65 8.00
CA GLU A 65 -6.78 6.49 6.62
C GLU A 65 -6.77 5.01 6.20
N HIS A 66 -5.71 4.27 6.53
CA HIS A 66 -5.64 2.85 6.23
C HIS A 66 -6.75 2.04 6.92
N ARG A 67 -7.04 2.33 8.19
CA ARG A 67 -8.13 1.68 8.94
C ARG A 67 -9.50 1.99 8.34
N GLU A 68 -9.75 3.23 7.94
CA GLU A 68 -10.99 3.63 7.29
C GLU A 68 -11.17 2.94 5.94
N ARG A 69 -10.11 2.89 5.12
CA ARG A 69 -10.10 2.15 3.85
C ARG A 69 -10.41 0.68 4.03
N LEU A 70 -9.83 0.03 5.03
CA LEU A 70 -10.11 -1.37 5.36
C LEU A 70 -11.56 -1.56 5.82
N ALA A 71 -12.05 -0.69 6.70
CA ALA A 71 -13.43 -0.75 7.17
C ALA A 71 -14.42 -0.61 6.01
N TYR A 72 -14.18 0.34 5.09
CA TYR A 72 -15.00 0.51 3.90
C TYR A 72 -14.95 -0.72 2.98
N LEU A 73 -13.76 -1.30 2.77
CA LEU A 73 -13.60 -2.52 1.97
C LEU A 73 -14.39 -3.71 2.55
N VAL A 74 -14.41 -3.87 3.87
CA VAL A 74 -15.20 -4.93 4.53
C VAL A 74 -16.69 -4.75 4.24
N GLU A 75 -17.20 -3.53 4.32
CA GLU A 75 -18.60 -3.26 3.98
C GLU A 75 -18.88 -3.45 2.48
N ALA A 76 -17.92 -3.12 1.61
CA ALA A 76 -18.02 -3.36 0.18
C ALA A 76 -18.13 -4.85 -0.15
N VAL A 77 -17.30 -5.70 0.47
CA VAL A 77 -17.39 -7.15 0.33
C VAL A 77 -18.73 -7.68 0.84
N ALA A 78 -19.25 -7.12 1.94
CA ALA A 78 -20.51 -7.55 2.52
C ALA A 78 -21.74 -7.23 1.64
N GLU A 79 -21.69 -6.16 0.84
CA GLU A 79 -22.75 -5.76 -0.09
C GLU A 79 -22.59 -6.33 -1.52
N LEU A 80 -21.54 -7.12 -1.76
CA LEU A 80 -21.39 -7.80 -3.05
C LEU A 80 -22.61 -8.71 -3.31
N PRO A 81 -23.02 -8.88 -4.58
CA PRO A 81 -23.99 -9.90 -4.96
C PRO A 81 -23.59 -11.26 -4.41
N GLU A 82 -24.54 -12.03 -3.88
CA GLU A 82 -24.30 -13.24 -3.09
C GLU A 82 -23.24 -14.18 -3.69
N ARG A 83 -23.38 -14.50 -4.98
CA ARG A 83 -22.44 -15.39 -5.67
C ARG A 83 -21.03 -14.80 -5.78
N LEU A 84 -20.91 -13.49 -5.96
CA LEU A 84 -19.62 -12.81 -6.02
C LEU A 84 -18.98 -12.75 -4.63
N ARG A 85 -19.79 -12.50 -3.59
CA ARG A 85 -19.35 -12.50 -2.19
C ARG A 85 -18.77 -13.84 -1.79
N ILE A 86 -19.47 -14.95 -2.09
CA ILE A 86 -18.98 -16.31 -1.84
C ILE A 86 -17.64 -16.55 -2.53
N VAL A 87 -17.53 -16.22 -3.82
CA VAL A 87 -16.27 -16.39 -4.57
C VAL A 87 -15.13 -15.59 -3.95
N VAL A 88 -15.37 -14.36 -3.49
CA VAL A 88 -14.35 -13.52 -2.87
C VAL A 88 -13.95 -14.07 -1.50
N SER A 89 -14.93 -14.39 -0.63
CA SER A 89 -14.68 -14.93 0.70
C SER A 89 -13.92 -16.25 0.63
N ASP A 90 -14.40 -17.20 -0.17
CA ASP A 90 -13.83 -18.54 -0.21
C ASP A 90 -12.45 -18.56 -0.84
N TYR A 91 -12.22 -17.73 -1.87
CA TYR A 91 -10.95 -17.71 -2.57
C TYR A 91 -9.87 -16.92 -1.84
N PHE A 92 -10.20 -15.74 -1.28
CA PHE A 92 -9.21 -14.83 -0.67
C PHE A 92 -9.09 -14.95 0.84
N LEU A 93 -10.15 -15.37 1.55
CA LEU A 93 -10.15 -15.46 3.01
C LEU A 93 -9.97 -16.90 3.48
N GLU A 94 -10.68 -17.84 2.85
CA GLU A 94 -10.61 -19.26 3.19
C GLU A 94 -9.59 -20.04 2.34
N GLU A 95 -8.90 -19.36 1.41
CA GLU A 95 -7.85 -19.91 0.53
C GLU A 95 -8.27 -21.19 -0.23
N ARG A 96 -9.56 -21.33 -0.55
CA ARG A 96 -10.11 -22.52 -1.21
C ARG A 96 -9.77 -22.54 -2.70
N PRO A 97 -9.47 -23.72 -3.27
CA PRO A 97 -9.19 -23.85 -4.70
C PRO A 97 -10.45 -23.61 -5.53
N MET A 98 -10.29 -22.99 -6.70
CA MET A 98 -11.43 -22.62 -7.56
C MET A 98 -12.29 -23.80 -7.98
N ALA A 99 -11.71 -25.00 -8.13
CA ALA A 99 -12.44 -26.21 -8.48
C ALA A 99 -13.48 -26.61 -7.41
N GLU A 100 -13.16 -26.43 -6.13
CA GLU A 100 -14.09 -26.72 -5.02
C GLU A 100 -15.21 -25.69 -4.96
N ILE A 101 -14.86 -24.41 -5.08
CA ILE A 101 -15.83 -23.30 -5.14
C ILE A 101 -16.79 -23.50 -6.33
N ALA A 102 -16.25 -23.94 -7.48
CA ALA A 102 -17.03 -24.21 -8.67
C ALA A 102 -18.04 -25.35 -8.46
N ALA A 103 -17.59 -26.45 -7.82
CA ALA A 103 -18.44 -27.58 -7.48
C ALA A 103 -19.59 -27.18 -6.53
N GLU A 104 -19.29 -26.41 -5.50
CA GLU A 104 -20.29 -25.92 -4.54
C GLU A 104 -21.31 -24.97 -5.19
N LEU A 105 -20.84 -24.05 -6.03
CA LEU A 105 -21.68 -23.09 -6.72
C LEU A 105 -22.42 -23.64 -7.94
N GLY A 106 -22.20 -24.91 -8.29
CA GLY A 106 -22.78 -25.59 -9.45
C GLY A 106 -22.39 -24.98 -10.79
N VAL A 107 -21.16 -24.47 -10.91
CA VAL A 107 -20.64 -23.81 -12.13
C VAL A 107 -19.28 -24.36 -12.53
N THR A 108 -18.73 -23.90 -13.66
CA THR A 108 -17.37 -24.26 -14.08
C THR A 108 -16.32 -23.39 -13.39
N GLU A 109 -15.09 -23.89 -13.30
CA GLU A 109 -13.95 -23.12 -12.78
C GLU A 109 -13.71 -21.81 -13.55
N SER A 110 -13.88 -21.85 -14.88
CA SER A 110 -13.81 -20.64 -15.71
C SER A 110 -14.84 -19.59 -15.29
N ARG A 111 -16.05 -20.02 -14.89
CA ARG A 111 -17.09 -19.10 -14.41
C ARG A 111 -16.74 -18.50 -13.05
N VAL A 112 -16.12 -19.27 -12.15
CA VAL A 112 -15.58 -18.75 -10.87
C VAL A 112 -14.51 -17.70 -11.12
N SER A 113 -13.58 -17.95 -12.04
CA SER A 113 -12.53 -16.98 -12.41
C SER A 113 -13.12 -15.65 -12.95
N GLN A 114 -14.17 -15.73 -13.77
CA GLN A 114 -14.89 -14.54 -14.25
C GLN A 114 -15.62 -13.81 -13.11
N MET A 115 -16.31 -14.54 -12.24
CA MET A 115 -16.99 -13.95 -11.07
C MET A 115 -15.98 -13.24 -10.15
N ARG A 116 -14.81 -13.84 -9.92
CA ARG A 116 -13.72 -13.21 -9.16
C ARG A 116 -13.28 -11.90 -9.82
N ALA A 117 -13.05 -11.90 -11.14
CA ALA A 117 -12.66 -10.70 -11.86
C ALA A 117 -13.74 -9.61 -11.79
N GLU A 118 -15.02 -9.97 -11.96
CA GLU A 118 -16.16 -9.06 -11.84
C GLU A 118 -16.25 -8.46 -10.42
N ALA A 119 -16.09 -9.28 -9.38
CA ALA A 119 -16.10 -8.84 -7.99
C ALA A 119 -14.97 -7.85 -7.71
N LEU A 120 -13.75 -8.12 -8.18
CA LEU A 120 -12.60 -7.23 -7.99
C LEU A 120 -12.80 -5.87 -8.68
N VAL A 121 -13.45 -5.84 -9.85
CA VAL A 121 -13.80 -4.58 -10.52
C VAL A 121 -14.84 -3.81 -9.69
N LEU A 122 -15.90 -4.47 -9.21
CA LEU A 122 -16.91 -3.82 -8.38
C LEU A 122 -16.34 -3.27 -7.07
N LEU A 123 -15.47 -4.03 -6.40
CA LEU A 123 -14.80 -3.59 -5.17
C LEU A 123 -13.92 -2.38 -5.43
N ARG A 124 -13.10 -2.41 -6.50
CA ARG A 124 -12.26 -1.27 -6.88
C ARG A 124 -13.09 -0.04 -7.19
N ASP A 125 -14.16 -0.19 -7.98
CA ASP A 125 -15.02 0.94 -8.32
C ASP A 125 -15.71 1.51 -7.08
N ALA A 126 -16.17 0.67 -6.14
CA ALA A 126 -16.76 1.14 -4.89
C ALA A 126 -15.76 1.90 -4.02
N MET A 127 -14.51 1.41 -3.92
CA MET A 127 -13.43 2.08 -3.19
C MET A 127 -13.12 3.44 -3.82
N ASN A 128 -12.96 3.49 -5.14
CA ASN A 128 -12.69 4.74 -5.86
C ASN A 128 -13.87 5.70 -5.76
N HIS A 129 -15.11 5.22 -5.78
CA HIS A 129 -16.29 6.08 -5.68
C HIS A 129 -16.31 6.93 -4.41
N GLU A 130 -15.84 6.38 -3.29
CA GLU A 130 -15.83 7.10 -2.00
C GLU A 130 -14.50 7.81 -1.74
N LEU A 131 -13.37 7.15 -2.02
CA LEU A 131 -12.05 7.59 -1.56
C LEU A 131 -11.33 8.48 -2.57
N ASP A 132 -11.56 8.26 -3.86
CA ASP A 132 -10.98 9.06 -4.93
C ASP A 132 -11.83 9.00 -6.20
N PRO A 133 -12.88 9.84 -6.28
CA PRO A 133 -13.81 9.84 -7.41
C PRO A 133 -13.15 10.12 -8.76
N THR A 134 -11.93 10.69 -8.78
CA THR A 134 -11.20 10.97 -10.03
C THR A 134 -10.68 9.70 -10.70
N LEU A 135 -10.49 8.62 -9.92
CA LEU A 135 -10.03 7.32 -10.41
C LEU A 135 -11.18 6.42 -10.91
N LEU A 136 -12.43 6.90 -10.84
CA LEU A 136 -13.57 6.18 -11.41
C LEU A 136 -13.49 6.17 -12.94
N GLN A 137 -13.42 4.97 -13.51
CA GLN A 137 -13.45 4.82 -14.96
C GLN A 137 -14.88 5.01 -15.48
N ALA A 138 -15.05 5.95 -16.42
CA ALA A 138 -16.31 6.18 -17.10
C ALA A 138 -16.65 4.98 -18.00
N HIS A 139 -17.79 4.34 -17.74
CA HIS A 139 -18.22 3.17 -18.51
C HIS A 139 -19.12 3.55 -19.69
N ALA A 140 -18.98 2.80 -20.80
CA ALA A 140 -19.46 3.13 -22.15
C ALA A 140 -20.98 3.38 -22.34
N ARG A 141 -21.83 3.23 -21.31
CA ARG A 141 -23.28 3.55 -21.36
C ARG A 141 -23.81 4.04 -20.00
N PRO A 142 -23.93 5.36 -19.78
CA PRO A 142 -24.29 5.94 -18.48
C PRO A 142 -25.73 5.62 -18.01
N ASN A 143 -26.65 5.29 -18.92
CA ASN A 143 -28.08 5.09 -18.58
C ASN A 143 -28.55 3.62 -18.66
N GLY A 144 -27.61 2.66 -18.68
CA GLY A 144 -27.94 1.23 -18.75
C GLY A 144 -28.45 0.64 -17.43
N SER A 145 -29.15 -0.50 -17.49
CA SER A 145 -29.50 -1.30 -16.30
C SER A 145 -28.27 -1.73 -15.50
N ALA A 146 -27.12 -1.89 -16.16
CA ALA A 146 -25.84 -2.15 -15.51
C ALA A 146 -25.27 -0.95 -14.75
N SER A 147 -25.49 0.30 -15.21
CA SER A 147 -25.07 1.49 -14.46
C SER A 147 -25.89 1.62 -13.17
N ARG A 148 -27.22 1.51 -13.29
CA ARG A 148 -28.14 1.59 -12.14
C ARG A 148 -27.85 0.54 -11.07
N ARG A 149 -27.53 -0.70 -11.47
CA ARG A 149 -27.14 -1.75 -10.51
C ARG A 149 -25.85 -1.42 -9.76
N ARG A 150 -24.88 -0.79 -10.42
CA ARG A 150 -23.62 -0.38 -9.80
C ARG A 150 -23.80 0.81 -8.88
N GLU A 151 -24.54 1.82 -9.31
CA GLU A 151 -24.92 2.96 -8.46
C GLU A 151 -25.67 2.50 -7.21
N ALA A 152 -26.61 1.56 -7.35
CA ALA A 152 -27.31 0.98 -6.20
C ALA A 152 -26.37 0.23 -5.25
N TYR A 153 -25.41 -0.52 -5.79
CA TYR A 153 -24.37 -1.17 -4.99
C TYR A 153 -23.50 -0.15 -4.25
N PHE A 154 -22.99 0.88 -4.92
CA PHE A 154 -22.19 1.93 -4.26
C PHE A 154 -22.96 2.64 -3.15
N ALA A 155 -24.24 2.96 -3.39
CA ALA A 155 -25.10 3.54 -2.39
C ALA A 155 -25.33 2.61 -1.18
N ALA A 156 -25.47 1.29 -1.41
CA ALA A 156 -25.60 0.30 -0.36
C ALA A 156 -24.34 0.21 0.51
N VAL A 157 -23.16 0.18 -0.11
CA VAL A 157 -21.86 0.18 0.59
C VAL A 157 -21.71 1.42 1.47
N ALA A 158 -21.96 2.61 0.90
CA ALA A 158 -21.86 3.87 1.64
C ALA A 158 -22.85 3.92 2.81
N SER A 159 -24.09 3.47 2.60
CA SER A 159 -25.11 3.41 3.66
C SER A 159 -24.69 2.47 4.80
N ARG A 160 -24.15 1.30 4.46
CA ARG A 160 -23.68 0.31 5.42
C ARG A 160 -22.48 0.82 6.22
N HIS A 161 -21.51 1.44 5.57
CA HIS A 161 -20.35 2.04 6.22
C HIS A 161 -20.76 3.19 7.16
N ALA A 162 -21.65 4.07 6.72
CA ALA A 162 -22.19 5.13 7.58
C ALA A 162 -22.98 4.57 8.79
N ALA A 163 -23.53 3.36 8.70
CA ALA A 163 -24.18 2.67 9.80
C ALA A 163 -23.17 2.00 10.75
N SER A 164 -22.05 1.47 10.24
CA SER A 164 -21.01 0.85 11.06
C SER A 164 -20.18 1.88 11.83
N ILE A 165 -19.88 3.05 11.24
CA ILE A 165 -19.25 4.18 11.97
C ILE A 165 -20.10 4.64 13.17
N ARG A 166 -21.43 4.62 13.03
CA ARG A 166 -22.36 5.03 14.09
C ARG A 166 -22.53 4.00 15.21
N ARG A 167 -21.96 2.80 15.07
CA ARG A 167 -21.88 1.81 16.16
C ARG A 167 -20.52 1.95 16.85
N PRO A 168 -20.43 2.62 18.01
CA PRO A 168 -19.19 2.60 18.77
C PRO A 168 -18.88 1.15 19.17
N ALA A 169 -17.62 0.78 18.98
CA ALA A 169 -17.12 -0.59 19.02
C ALA A 169 -17.49 -1.36 20.31
N MET A 170 -18.26 -2.44 20.15
CA MET A 170 -18.36 -3.54 21.11
C MET A 170 -17.39 -4.68 20.69
N ARG A 171 -16.16 -4.32 20.28
CA ARG A 171 -15.13 -5.25 19.75
C ARG A 171 -13.71 -4.96 20.27
N ALA A 172 -13.59 -4.27 21.41
CA ALA A 172 -12.30 -3.99 22.05
C ALA A 172 -12.07 -4.85 23.32
N LEU A 173 -12.50 -6.12 23.34
CA LEU A 173 -12.33 -6.99 24.52
C LEU A 173 -11.79 -8.41 24.24
N ASP A 174 -11.34 -8.75 23.03
CA ASP A 174 -10.72 -10.07 22.76
C ASP A 174 -9.23 -9.97 22.38
N GLU A 175 -8.49 -9.08 23.04
CA GLU A 175 -7.02 -9.16 23.15
C GLU A 175 -6.65 -9.13 24.63
N THR A 176 -6.87 -10.25 25.33
CA THR A 176 -6.12 -10.71 26.52
C THR A 176 -6.68 -12.08 26.96
N ALA A 177 -6.16 -13.15 26.36
CA ALA A 177 -6.19 -14.50 26.91
C ALA A 177 -4.94 -15.26 26.46
#